data_AF-A0A7S0V8H2-F1
#
_entry.id   AF-A0A7S0V8H2-F1
#
_cell.length_a   1.000
_cell.length_b   1.000
_cell.length_c   1.000
_cell.angle_alpha   90.00
_cell.angle_beta   90.00
_cell.angle_gamma   90.00
#
_symmetry.space_group_name_H-M   'P 1'
#
loop_
_entity.id
_entity.type
_entity.pdbx_description
1 polymer ?
#
loop_
_entity_poly.entity_id
_entity_poly.type
_entity_poly.pdbx_seq_one_letter_code
_entity_poly.pdbx_strand_id
1 'polypeptide(L)'
;DIPTDGPVAAQRSRIDECLVSALSANSDPFAYLVETYGRALKEGGEYGGYVQKVSVAFAAMVLLQPAQFYAKPPKPGEAAQRLMQSVKDDGSSPISLPRGFLAALLDKMQSLKLPGYSERGPVDTFFLSPNGSVVAALMEELLKTSLADVYLPILGAFVALAGHKPFTAAAARSPLLAITGKTHNAKTVEMNTLLGPVFRLSCLPEVSVNMVTGEVSPVRGAVAEAFFADGLRRRGDIAHTVETVRASLRQMQLTLTQSVKLLLKDKDAQEKVFNWFSVVLEANEIRSKEVYQYHDHLAARSSSNGFLMNVLAVLIGLCAPFIDPDDPKKLHAKIDSTFLLSTHRFDMSKETKVVASDDEVARWIDPRNQARIQQYRQAQAAAEAARNAGKPAEAPSASEANEEGEVE
;
A
#
# COMPACT_ATOMS: atom_id res chain seq x y z
N ASP A 1 -15.22 -38.62 -1.92
CA ASP A 1 -15.84 -39.35 -3.03
C ASP A 1 -17.25 -38.85 -3.29
N ILE A 2 -17.35 -37.76 -4.06
CA ILE A 2 -18.65 -37.32 -4.61
C ILE A 2 -18.83 -38.11 -5.91
N PRO A 3 -19.94 -38.85 -6.10
CA PRO A 3 -20.21 -39.54 -7.36
C PRO A 3 -20.30 -38.52 -8.50
N THR A 4 -19.42 -38.63 -9.50
CA THR A 4 -19.34 -37.75 -10.67
C THR A 4 -20.24 -38.19 -11.82
N ASP A 5 -21.08 -39.20 -11.60
CA ASP A 5 -21.97 -39.76 -12.62
C ASP A 5 -23.17 -38.80 -12.87
N GLY A 6 -23.12 -38.10 -14.00
CA GLY A 6 -24.19 -37.25 -14.52
C GLY A 6 -23.87 -35.75 -14.55
N PRO A 7 -24.83 -34.89 -14.95
CA PRO A 7 -24.63 -33.44 -14.99
C PRO A 7 -24.63 -32.83 -13.57
N VAL A 8 -23.74 -31.86 -13.32
CA VAL A 8 -23.56 -31.21 -12.01
C VAL A 8 -24.88 -30.70 -11.42
N ALA A 9 -25.75 -30.15 -12.27
CA ALA A 9 -27.05 -29.61 -11.86
C ALA A 9 -27.91 -30.63 -11.10
N ALA A 10 -27.85 -31.92 -11.47
CA ALA A 10 -28.61 -32.99 -10.83
C ALA A 10 -27.99 -33.43 -9.49
N GLN A 11 -26.68 -33.23 -9.29
CA GLN A 11 -25.97 -33.67 -8.09
C GLN A 11 -25.80 -32.57 -7.03
N ARG A 12 -26.20 -31.32 -7.31
CA ARG A 12 -26.01 -30.17 -6.39
C ARG A 12 -26.51 -30.41 -4.97
N SER A 13 -27.74 -30.90 -4.81
CA SER A 13 -28.31 -31.17 -3.47
C SER A 13 -27.46 -32.15 -2.67
N ARG A 14 -26.99 -33.22 -3.32
CA ARG A 14 -26.17 -34.26 -2.67
C ARG A 14 -24.81 -33.71 -2.27
N ILE A 15 -24.20 -32.87 -3.12
CA ILE A 15 -22.93 -32.20 -2.81
C ILE A 15 -23.09 -31.30 -1.58
N ASP A 16 -24.16 -30.51 -1.54
CA ASP A 16 -24.44 -29.60 -0.43
C ASP A 16 -24.71 -30.38 0.87
N GLU A 17 -25.51 -31.45 0.82
CA GLU A 17 -25.78 -32.34 1.95
C GLU A 17 -24.50 -33.02 2.49
N CYS A 18 -23.65 -33.54 1.60
CA CYS A 18 -22.37 -34.11 1.97
C CYS A 18 -21.46 -33.08 2.67
N LEU A 19 -21.40 -31.85 2.14
CA LEU A 19 -20.63 -30.78 2.74
C LEU A 19 -21.17 -30.41 4.12
N VAL A 20 -22.48 -30.19 4.26
CA VAL A 20 -23.09 -29.85 5.57
C VAL A 20 -22.86 -30.94 6.61
N SER A 21 -23.01 -32.20 6.22
CA SER A 21 -22.71 -33.34 7.09
C SER A 21 -21.24 -33.35 7.53
N ALA A 22 -20.31 -33.13 6.59
CA ALA A 22 -18.89 -33.05 6.90
C ALA A 22 -18.54 -31.86 7.82
N LEU A 23 -19.18 -30.69 7.63
CA LEU A 23 -18.95 -29.53 8.51
C LEU A 23 -19.38 -29.79 9.95
N SER A 24 -20.44 -30.58 10.14
CA SER A 24 -20.95 -30.91 11.47
C SER A 24 -20.07 -31.94 12.20
N ALA A 25 -19.35 -32.76 11.44
CA ALA A 25 -18.45 -33.80 11.95
C ALA A 25 -17.01 -33.32 12.21
N ASN A 26 -16.59 -32.21 11.58
CA ASN A 26 -15.23 -31.70 11.70
C ASN A 26 -15.06 -30.76 12.91
N SER A 27 -13.92 -30.89 13.59
CA SER A 27 -13.53 -29.98 14.67
C SER A 27 -13.16 -28.58 14.18
N ASP A 28 -12.62 -28.48 12.96
CA ASP A 28 -12.38 -27.21 12.25
C ASP A 28 -13.07 -27.17 10.86
N PRO A 29 -14.35 -26.79 10.84
CA PRO A 29 -15.12 -26.52 9.61
C PRO A 29 -14.40 -25.60 8.62
N PHE A 30 -13.66 -24.59 9.09
CA PHE A 30 -13.04 -23.61 8.19
C PHE A 30 -11.85 -24.22 7.45
N ALA A 31 -10.93 -24.87 8.18
CA ALA A 31 -9.78 -25.53 7.57
C ALA A 31 -10.21 -26.61 6.56
N TYR A 32 -11.25 -27.38 6.89
CA TYR A 32 -11.84 -28.37 5.98
C TYR A 32 -12.32 -27.75 4.66
N LEU A 33 -12.98 -26.58 4.72
CA LEU A 33 -13.47 -25.88 3.53
C LEU A 33 -12.35 -25.32 2.66
N VAL A 34 -11.29 -24.81 3.29
CA VAL A 34 -10.08 -24.32 2.60
C VAL A 34 -9.41 -25.47 1.85
N GLU A 35 -9.24 -26.61 2.51
CA GLU A 35 -8.67 -27.81 1.89
C GLU A 35 -9.56 -28.34 0.75
N THR A 36 -10.87 -28.41 0.97
CA THR A 36 -11.83 -28.88 -0.04
C THR A 36 -11.81 -27.98 -1.27
N TYR A 37 -11.73 -26.66 -1.10
CA TYR A 37 -11.55 -25.74 -2.21
C TYR A 37 -10.23 -25.99 -2.95
N GLY A 38 -9.13 -26.20 -2.22
CA GLY A 38 -7.82 -26.48 -2.80
C GLY A 38 -7.80 -27.76 -3.63
N ARG A 39 -8.48 -28.82 -3.17
CA ARG A 39 -8.66 -30.07 -3.92
C ARG A 39 -9.50 -29.86 -5.17
N ALA A 40 -10.65 -29.18 -5.04
CA ALA A 40 -11.53 -28.87 -6.17
C ALA A 40 -10.87 -27.96 -7.22
N LEU A 41 -9.92 -27.11 -6.82
CA LEU A 41 -9.11 -26.30 -7.73
C LEU A 41 -8.14 -27.16 -8.55
N LYS A 42 -7.57 -28.22 -7.96
CA LYS A 42 -6.65 -29.15 -8.65
C LYS A 42 -7.39 -30.08 -9.61
N GLU A 43 -8.57 -30.55 -9.23
CA GLU A 43 -9.40 -31.43 -10.07
C GLU A 43 -9.97 -30.71 -11.29
N GLY A 44 -10.40 -29.45 -11.12
CA GLY A 44 -10.99 -28.66 -12.20
C GLY A 44 -12.36 -29.17 -12.67
N GLY A 45 -12.76 -28.77 -13.87
CA GLY A 45 -14.06 -29.14 -14.46
C GLY A 45 -15.27 -28.48 -13.80
N GLU A 46 -16.46 -28.85 -14.27
CA GLU A 46 -17.72 -28.25 -13.78
C GLU A 46 -18.01 -28.60 -12.31
N TYR A 47 -17.70 -29.84 -11.89
CA TYR A 47 -17.85 -30.29 -10.51
C TYR A 47 -16.91 -29.52 -9.58
N GLY A 48 -15.61 -29.43 -9.91
CA GLY A 48 -14.65 -28.64 -9.14
C GLY A 48 -15.06 -27.17 -9.06
N GLY A 49 -15.55 -26.59 -10.15
CA GLY A 49 -16.07 -25.21 -10.16
C GLY A 49 -17.29 -25.00 -9.26
N TYR A 50 -18.19 -25.98 -9.14
CA TYR A 50 -19.32 -25.91 -8.20
C TYR A 50 -18.86 -26.05 -6.75
N VAL A 51 -18.02 -27.07 -6.46
CA VAL A 51 -17.48 -27.30 -5.11
C VAL A 51 -16.71 -26.06 -4.62
N GLN A 52 -15.89 -25.44 -5.46
CA GLN A 52 -15.20 -24.18 -5.11
C GLN A 52 -16.19 -23.09 -4.66
N LYS A 53 -17.29 -22.88 -5.39
CA LYS A 53 -18.30 -21.87 -5.06
C LYS A 53 -19.00 -22.17 -3.74
N VAL A 54 -19.37 -23.42 -3.52
CA VAL A 54 -20.08 -23.85 -2.31
C VAL A 54 -19.16 -23.83 -1.09
N SER A 55 -17.89 -24.26 -1.24
CA SER A 55 -16.89 -24.19 -0.18
C SER A 55 -16.66 -22.75 0.29
N VAL A 56 -16.55 -21.80 -0.64
CA VAL A 56 -16.41 -20.37 -0.31
C VAL A 56 -17.67 -19.82 0.35
N ALA A 57 -18.86 -20.24 -0.09
CA ALA A 57 -20.13 -19.83 0.51
C ALA A 57 -20.25 -20.29 1.97
N PHE A 58 -19.97 -21.56 2.24
CA PHE A 58 -19.95 -22.06 3.62
C PHE A 58 -18.82 -21.44 4.43
N ALA A 59 -17.65 -21.17 3.84
CA ALA A 59 -16.55 -20.54 4.56
C ALA A 59 -16.93 -19.12 5.02
N ALA A 60 -17.61 -18.35 4.15
CA ALA A 60 -18.16 -17.06 4.53
C ALA A 60 -19.18 -17.20 5.68
N MET A 61 -20.06 -18.18 5.65
CA MET A 61 -21.03 -18.43 6.73
C MET A 61 -20.36 -18.84 8.04
N VAL A 62 -19.35 -19.71 7.99
CA VAL A 62 -18.57 -20.15 9.15
C VAL A 62 -17.87 -18.95 9.81
N LEU A 63 -17.32 -18.03 9.02
CA LEU A 63 -16.65 -16.84 9.54
C LEU A 63 -17.62 -15.77 10.05
N LEU A 64 -18.75 -15.56 9.37
CA LEU A 64 -19.70 -14.49 9.67
C LEU A 64 -20.78 -14.89 10.71
N GLN A 65 -21.11 -16.17 10.81
CA GLN A 65 -22.14 -16.72 11.72
C GLN A 65 -21.65 -18.01 12.40
N PRO A 66 -20.53 -17.96 13.15
CA PRO A 66 -19.89 -19.17 13.65
C PRO A 66 -20.76 -19.97 14.65
N ALA A 67 -21.72 -19.33 15.32
CA ALA A 67 -22.64 -20.01 16.24
C ALA A 67 -23.47 -21.12 15.57
N GLN A 68 -23.62 -21.12 14.25
CA GLN A 68 -24.34 -22.17 13.51
C GLN A 68 -23.49 -23.43 13.28
N PHE A 69 -22.17 -23.32 13.39
CA PHE A 69 -21.24 -24.38 13.00
C PHE A 69 -20.42 -24.93 14.18
N TYR A 70 -20.31 -24.18 15.27
CA TYR A 70 -19.55 -24.57 16.45
C TYR A 70 -20.47 -24.79 17.66
N ALA A 71 -20.28 -25.92 18.35
CA ALA A 71 -20.98 -26.24 19.59
C ALA A 71 -20.76 -25.17 20.68
N LYS A 72 -19.59 -24.53 20.69
CA LYS A 72 -19.29 -23.34 21.49
C LYS A 72 -18.94 -22.19 20.55
N PRO A 73 -19.67 -21.07 20.58
CA PRO A 73 -19.38 -19.96 19.69
C PRO A 73 -17.99 -19.39 19.99
N PRO A 74 -17.18 -19.11 18.95
CA PRO A 74 -15.84 -18.56 19.11
C PRO A 74 -15.90 -17.14 19.68
N LYS A 75 -14.82 -16.74 20.36
CA LYS A 75 -14.71 -15.39 20.95
C LYS A 75 -14.64 -14.33 19.85
N PRO A 76 -15.01 -13.06 20.13
CA PRO A 76 -14.78 -11.96 19.20
C PRO A 76 -13.33 -11.93 18.72
N GLY A 77 -13.11 -11.84 17.41
CA GLY A 77 -11.79 -11.84 16.78
C GLY A 77 -11.19 -13.21 16.46
N GLU A 78 -11.70 -14.30 17.05
CA GLU A 78 -11.17 -15.65 16.81
C GLU A 78 -11.41 -16.12 15.36
N ALA A 79 -12.54 -15.73 14.74
CA ALA A 79 -12.79 -16.01 13.32
C ALA A 79 -11.78 -15.31 12.40
N ALA A 80 -11.39 -14.07 12.72
CA ALA A 80 -10.35 -13.34 11.99
C ALA A 80 -8.97 -14.00 12.20
N GLN A 81 -8.66 -14.44 13.42
CA GLN A 81 -7.43 -15.18 13.74
C GLN A 81 -7.34 -16.51 12.99
N ARG A 82 -8.46 -17.23 12.80
CA ARG A 82 -8.51 -18.47 12.01
C ARG A 82 -8.16 -18.22 10.55
N LEU A 83 -8.74 -17.19 9.93
CA LEU A 83 -8.35 -16.80 8.57
C LEU A 83 -6.86 -16.43 8.52
N MET A 84 -6.37 -15.70 9.51
CA MET A 84 -4.95 -15.33 9.60
C MET A 84 -4.02 -16.53 9.76
N GLN A 85 -4.44 -17.59 10.45
CA GLN A 85 -3.63 -18.81 10.56
C GLN A 85 -3.40 -19.46 9.18
N SER A 86 -4.44 -19.50 8.34
CA SER A 86 -4.34 -19.97 6.95
C SER A 86 -3.55 -19.03 6.04
N VAL A 87 -3.54 -17.72 6.34
CA VAL A 87 -2.71 -16.72 5.62
C VAL A 87 -1.22 -16.88 5.92
N LYS A 88 -0.88 -17.18 7.18
CA LYS A 88 0.52 -17.28 7.63
C LYS A 88 1.22 -18.54 7.14
N ASP A 89 0.46 -19.58 6.83
CA ASP A 89 1.00 -20.84 6.34
C ASP A 89 1.74 -20.62 5.01
N ASP A 90 2.97 -21.10 4.94
CA ASP A 90 3.89 -20.94 3.81
C ASP A 90 3.50 -21.76 2.58
N GLY A 91 2.37 -22.46 2.60
CA GLY A 91 1.92 -23.34 1.53
C GLY A 91 2.35 -24.78 1.72
N SER A 92 3.06 -25.09 2.82
CA SER A 92 3.49 -26.45 3.14
C SER A 92 2.39 -27.30 3.77
N SER A 93 1.35 -26.69 4.37
CA SER A 93 0.26 -27.43 5.00
C SER A 93 -1.07 -27.35 4.23
N PRO A 94 -1.99 -28.29 4.46
CA PRO A 94 -3.34 -28.27 3.89
C PRO A 94 -4.17 -27.04 4.31
N ILE A 95 -3.73 -26.31 5.34
CA ILE A 95 -4.43 -25.17 5.92
C ILE A 95 -4.07 -23.87 5.17
N SER A 96 -3.05 -23.89 4.31
CA SER A 96 -2.68 -22.74 3.48
C SER A 96 -3.81 -22.31 2.56
N LEU A 97 -4.00 -20.98 2.45
CA LEU A 97 -4.99 -20.41 1.55
C LEU A 97 -4.68 -20.71 0.08
N PRO A 98 -5.56 -21.45 -0.63
CA PRO A 98 -5.41 -21.66 -2.06
C PRO A 98 -5.53 -20.33 -2.81
N ARG A 99 -4.87 -20.26 -3.98
CA ARG A 99 -4.93 -19.09 -4.86
C ARG A 99 -6.38 -18.77 -5.21
N GLY A 100 -6.75 -17.50 -5.12
CA GLY A 100 -8.10 -17.02 -5.44
C GLY A 100 -9.17 -17.26 -4.36
N PHE A 101 -8.87 -18.03 -3.30
CA PHE A 101 -9.86 -18.27 -2.23
C PHE A 101 -10.26 -16.96 -1.54
N LEU A 102 -9.29 -16.15 -1.13
CA LEU A 102 -9.55 -14.87 -0.43
C LEU A 102 -10.37 -13.90 -1.30
N ALA A 103 -10.10 -13.89 -2.61
CA ALA A 103 -10.85 -13.11 -3.60
C ALA A 103 -12.33 -13.54 -3.63
N ALA A 104 -12.55 -14.84 -3.84
CA ALA A 104 -13.88 -15.41 -3.90
C ALA A 104 -14.63 -15.24 -2.58
N LEU A 105 -13.94 -15.33 -1.44
CA LEU A 105 -14.48 -15.09 -0.12
C LEU A 105 -14.98 -13.65 0.04
N LEU A 106 -14.18 -12.65 -0.36
CA LEU A 106 -14.59 -11.25 -0.32
C LEU A 106 -15.82 -10.98 -1.19
N ASP A 107 -15.82 -11.47 -2.43
CA ASP A 107 -16.95 -11.31 -3.35
C ASP A 107 -18.21 -11.98 -2.78
N LYS A 108 -18.05 -13.16 -2.18
CA LYS A 108 -19.16 -13.87 -1.58
C LYS A 108 -19.69 -13.15 -0.35
N MET A 109 -18.83 -12.70 0.56
CA MET A 109 -19.21 -11.91 1.74
C MET A 109 -19.95 -10.63 1.35
N GLN A 110 -19.52 -9.93 0.30
CA GLN A 110 -20.19 -8.74 -0.21
C GLN A 110 -21.60 -9.04 -0.73
N SER A 111 -21.81 -10.22 -1.32
CA SER A 111 -23.12 -10.65 -1.83
C SER A 111 -24.11 -11.10 -0.75
N LEU A 112 -23.62 -11.44 0.44
CA LEU A 112 -24.44 -11.98 1.52
C LEU A 112 -25.18 -10.87 2.25
N LYS A 113 -26.50 -10.98 2.29
CA LYS A 113 -27.38 -10.14 3.12
C LYS A 113 -27.71 -10.91 4.40
N LEU A 114 -26.93 -10.67 5.45
CA LEU A 114 -27.10 -11.36 6.73
C LEU A 114 -27.66 -10.41 7.80
N PRO A 115 -28.58 -10.87 8.65
CA PRO A 115 -29.06 -10.09 9.79
C PRO A 115 -27.91 -9.88 10.79
N GLY A 116 -27.84 -8.67 11.37
CA GLY A 116 -26.81 -8.28 12.34
C GLY A 116 -25.58 -7.58 11.74
N TYR A 117 -25.49 -7.47 10.41
CA TYR A 117 -24.47 -6.66 9.75
C TYR A 117 -25.03 -5.27 9.43
N SER A 118 -24.22 -4.23 9.64
CA SER A 118 -24.58 -2.85 9.33
C SER A 118 -24.93 -2.66 7.84
N GLU A 119 -25.55 -1.54 7.46
CA GLU A 119 -25.76 -1.20 6.05
C GLU A 119 -24.47 -1.24 5.20
N ARG A 120 -23.30 -1.10 5.86
CA ARG A 120 -21.99 -1.17 5.21
C ARG A 120 -21.59 -2.58 4.77
N GLY A 121 -22.28 -3.61 5.26
CA GLY A 121 -22.11 -5.01 4.87
C GLY A 121 -21.03 -5.77 5.64
N PRO A 122 -20.89 -7.09 5.38
CA PRO A 122 -20.02 -7.97 6.14
C PRO A 122 -18.53 -7.69 5.96
N VAL A 123 -18.12 -7.17 4.80
CA VAL A 123 -16.71 -6.87 4.50
C VAL A 123 -16.18 -5.76 5.42
N ASP A 124 -16.91 -4.66 5.56
CA ASP A 124 -16.53 -3.55 6.46
C ASP A 124 -16.37 -4.02 7.91
N THR A 125 -17.29 -4.85 8.41
CA THR A 125 -17.25 -5.33 9.81
C THR A 125 -16.16 -6.40 10.02
N PHE A 126 -16.10 -7.42 9.19
CA PHE A 126 -15.19 -8.55 9.40
C PHE A 126 -13.73 -8.21 9.10
N PHE A 127 -13.47 -7.40 8.07
CA PHE A 127 -12.11 -7.06 7.68
C PHE A 127 -11.58 -5.79 8.34
N LEU A 128 -12.43 -4.80 8.63
CA LEU A 128 -11.95 -3.44 8.99
C LEU A 128 -12.47 -2.90 10.32
N SER A 129 -13.24 -3.68 11.08
CA SER A 129 -13.62 -3.30 12.45
C SER A 129 -12.39 -3.02 13.32
N PRO A 130 -12.40 -2.00 14.20
CA PRO A 130 -11.29 -1.71 15.11
C PRO A 130 -10.94 -2.89 16.04
N ASN A 131 -11.93 -3.70 16.40
CA ASN A 131 -11.77 -4.80 17.35
C ASN A 131 -12.03 -6.14 16.66
N GLY A 132 -11.02 -7.03 16.66
CA GLY A 132 -11.16 -8.41 16.21
C GLY A 132 -11.39 -8.59 14.71
N SER A 133 -10.93 -7.66 13.88
CA SER A 133 -10.97 -7.80 12.43
C SER A 133 -9.74 -8.50 11.86
N VAL A 134 -9.86 -8.95 10.61
CA VAL A 134 -8.74 -9.56 9.87
C VAL A 134 -7.58 -8.57 9.72
N VAL A 135 -7.87 -7.30 9.40
CA VAL A 135 -6.84 -6.27 9.28
C VAL A 135 -6.19 -6.00 10.64
N ALA A 136 -6.95 -5.94 11.73
CA ALA A 136 -6.35 -5.76 13.06
C ALA A 136 -5.41 -6.92 13.43
N ALA A 137 -5.80 -8.17 13.15
CA ALA A 137 -4.95 -9.34 13.37
C ALA A 137 -3.70 -9.35 12.46
N LEU A 138 -3.86 -8.93 11.20
CA LEU A 138 -2.75 -8.77 10.25
C LEU A 138 -1.76 -7.69 10.72
N MET A 139 -2.26 -6.55 11.19
CA MET A 139 -1.44 -5.47 11.74
C MET A 139 -0.68 -5.92 12.98
N GLU A 140 -1.37 -6.58 13.91
CA GLU A 140 -0.75 -7.09 15.15
C GLU A 140 0.40 -8.04 14.83
N GLU A 141 0.25 -8.88 13.80
CA GLU A 141 1.31 -9.77 13.35
C GLU A 141 2.47 -9.01 12.71
N LEU A 142 2.19 -8.09 11.79
CA LEU A 142 3.21 -7.29 11.11
C LEU A 142 4.05 -6.48 12.11
N LEU A 143 3.44 -6.00 13.19
CA LEU A 143 4.14 -5.27 14.25
C LEU A 143 5.15 -6.13 15.04
N LYS A 144 4.99 -7.46 15.01
CA LYS A 144 5.90 -8.43 15.65
C LYS A 144 6.88 -9.06 14.67
N THR A 145 6.65 -8.89 13.38
CA THR A 145 7.41 -9.54 12.29
C THR A 145 8.61 -8.68 11.90
N SER A 146 9.72 -9.32 11.56
CA SER A 146 10.92 -8.69 11.01
C SER A 146 11.26 -9.23 9.61
N LEU A 147 12.22 -8.60 8.92
CA LEU A 147 12.72 -9.11 7.65
C LEU A 147 13.54 -10.41 7.78
N ALA A 148 13.84 -10.86 9.00
CA ALA A 148 14.44 -12.17 9.25
C ALA A 148 13.40 -13.29 9.34
N ASP A 149 12.12 -12.94 9.51
CA ASP A 149 11.02 -13.89 9.65
C ASP A 149 10.36 -14.21 8.31
N VAL A 150 9.41 -15.15 8.33
CA VAL A 150 8.59 -15.51 7.16
C VAL A 150 7.47 -14.47 6.98
N TYR A 151 7.81 -13.31 6.41
CA TYR A 151 6.88 -12.18 6.26
C TYR A 151 6.07 -12.16 4.95
N LEU A 152 6.55 -12.88 3.91
CA LEU A 152 5.97 -12.83 2.56
C LEU A 152 4.50 -13.29 2.50
N PRO A 153 4.05 -14.35 3.20
CA PRO A 153 2.64 -14.74 3.19
C PRO A 153 1.71 -13.65 3.74
N ILE A 154 2.14 -12.99 4.83
CA ILE A 154 1.39 -11.90 5.48
C ILE A 154 1.28 -10.69 4.54
N LEU A 155 2.39 -10.27 3.92
CA LEU A 155 2.36 -9.20 2.91
C LEU A 155 1.55 -9.60 1.67
N GLY A 156 1.65 -10.85 1.23
CA GLY A 156 0.89 -11.39 0.11
C GLY A 156 -0.62 -11.33 0.34
N ALA A 157 -1.08 -11.60 1.57
CA ALA A 157 -2.48 -11.42 1.93
C ALA A 157 -2.90 -9.95 1.87
N PHE A 158 -2.08 -9.02 2.36
CA PHE A 158 -2.37 -7.60 2.22
C PHE A 158 -2.47 -7.16 0.75
N VAL A 159 -1.54 -7.63 -0.10
CA VAL A 159 -1.58 -7.38 -1.56
C VAL A 159 -2.88 -7.92 -2.16
N ALA A 160 -3.27 -9.14 -1.79
CA ALA A 160 -4.51 -9.76 -2.27
C ALA A 160 -5.72 -8.91 -1.85
N LEU A 161 -5.83 -8.53 -0.57
CA LEU A 161 -6.90 -7.64 -0.08
C LEU A 161 -6.95 -6.33 -0.87
N ALA A 162 -5.80 -5.65 -1.04
CA ALA A 162 -5.69 -4.41 -1.79
C ALA A 162 -6.09 -4.55 -3.27
N GLY A 163 -6.00 -5.76 -3.85
CA GLY A 163 -6.43 -6.07 -5.20
C GLY A 163 -7.94 -6.22 -5.39
N HIS A 164 -8.73 -6.24 -4.32
CA HIS A 164 -10.16 -6.52 -4.39
C HIS A 164 -11.02 -5.29 -4.10
N LYS A 165 -11.87 -4.93 -5.07
CA LYS A 165 -12.73 -3.74 -5.01
C LYS A 165 -13.63 -3.67 -3.77
N PRO A 166 -14.29 -4.76 -3.31
CA PRO A 166 -15.08 -4.69 -2.08
C PRO A 166 -14.26 -4.25 -0.87
N PHE A 167 -13.02 -4.74 -0.76
CA PHE A 167 -12.11 -4.35 0.31
C PHE A 167 -11.63 -2.91 0.16
N THR A 168 -11.22 -2.47 -1.03
CA THR A 168 -10.71 -1.10 -1.23
C THR A 168 -11.79 -0.05 -0.96
N ALA A 169 -13.03 -0.30 -1.38
CA ALA A 169 -14.16 0.57 -1.10
C ALA A 169 -14.47 0.64 0.41
N ALA A 170 -14.40 -0.50 1.10
CA ALA A 170 -14.54 -0.56 2.56
C ALA A 170 -13.40 0.16 3.28
N ALA A 171 -12.16 -0.02 2.82
CA ALA A 171 -10.97 0.63 3.35
C ALA A 171 -11.07 2.16 3.23
N ALA A 172 -11.57 2.67 2.10
CA ALA A 172 -11.77 4.11 1.87
C ALA A 172 -12.71 4.77 2.89
N ARG A 173 -13.66 4.01 3.45
CA ARG A 173 -14.59 4.46 4.50
C ARG A 173 -14.07 4.22 5.92
N SER A 174 -13.07 3.37 6.06
CA SER A 174 -12.52 2.99 7.36
C SER A 174 -11.66 4.12 7.93
N PRO A 175 -11.77 4.42 9.24
CA PRO A 175 -10.87 5.38 9.91
C PRO A 175 -9.40 4.91 9.90
N LEU A 176 -9.14 3.63 9.64
CA LEU A 176 -7.77 3.10 9.53
C LEU A 176 -7.02 3.67 8.32
N LEU A 177 -7.72 3.98 7.21
CA LEU A 177 -7.12 4.59 6.02
C LEU A 177 -7.51 6.06 5.88
N ALA A 178 -8.78 6.40 6.16
CA ALA A 178 -9.29 7.76 6.11
C ALA A 178 -8.92 8.55 7.37
N ILE A 179 -7.62 8.73 7.61
CA ILE A 179 -7.12 9.48 8.75
C ILE A 179 -7.52 10.95 8.61
N THR A 180 -8.25 11.47 9.59
CA THR A 180 -8.65 12.88 9.64
C THR A 180 -7.86 13.63 10.70
N GLY A 181 -7.32 14.80 10.34
CA GLY A 181 -6.77 15.79 11.27
C GLY A 181 -5.24 15.80 11.38
N LYS A 182 -4.69 16.99 11.67
CA LYS A 182 -3.25 17.26 11.88
C LYS A 182 -2.71 16.82 13.26
N THR A 183 -3.53 16.13 14.06
CA THR A 183 -3.25 15.86 15.47
C THR A 183 -2.66 14.47 15.74
N HIS A 184 -2.44 13.66 14.70
CA HIS A 184 -1.88 12.33 14.89
C HIS A 184 -0.37 12.41 15.10
N ASN A 185 0.09 11.91 16.24
CA ASN A 185 1.52 11.68 16.47
C ASN A 185 2.04 10.72 15.38
N ALA A 186 3.21 11.01 14.80
CA ALA A 186 3.83 10.20 13.75
C ALA A 186 3.96 8.72 14.13
N LYS A 187 4.21 8.43 15.41
CA LYS A 187 4.25 7.05 15.90
C LYS A 187 2.87 6.38 15.86
N THR A 188 1.81 7.11 16.17
CA THR A 188 0.43 6.62 16.05
C THR A 188 0.07 6.33 14.60
N VAL A 189 0.51 7.18 13.66
CA VAL A 189 0.30 6.96 12.23
C VAL A 189 1.01 5.68 11.76
N GLU A 190 2.25 5.46 12.21
CA GLU A 190 3.01 4.25 11.92
C GLU A 190 2.37 2.98 12.50
N MET A 191 1.79 3.04 13.71
CA MET A 191 1.31 1.83 14.41
C MET A 191 -0.16 1.49 14.15
N ASN A 192 -1.03 2.50 14.02
CA ASN A 192 -2.48 2.32 14.18
C ASN A 192 -3.27 2.62 12.90
N THR A 193 -2.62 2.60 11.73
CA THR A 193 -3.24 2.92 10.44
C THR A 193 -3.11 1.78 9.46
N LEU A 194 -3.97 1.72 8.44
CA LEU A 194 -4.04 0.62 7.47
C LEU A 194 -2.69 0.28 6.85
N LEU A 195 -1.93 1.33 6.48
CA LEU A 195 -0.66 1.20 5.79
C LEU A 195 0.54 1.23 6.75
N GLY A 196 0.39 1.77 7.95
CA GLY A 196 1.46 1.96 8.93
C GLY A 196 2.31 0.70 9.18
N PRO A 197 1.72 -0.37 9.75
CA PRO A 197 2.43 -1.61 10.06
C PRO A 197 3.05 -2.29 8.83
N VAL A 198 2.40 -2.17 7.66
CA VAL A 198 2.89 -2.74 6.41
C VAL A 198 4.18 -2.06 5.96
N PHE A 199 4.26 -0.73 6.12
CA PHE A 199 5.44 0.07 5.79
C PHE A 199 6.54 -0.02 6.85
N ARG A 200 6.29 -0.55 8.05
CA ARG A 200 7.27 -0.61 9.13
C ARG A 200 8.36 -1.67 8.91
N LEU A 201 8.06 -2.76 8.21
CA LEU A 201 9.00 -3.86 7.97
C LEU A 201 10.30 -3.33 7.35
N SER A 202 11.41 -3.44 8.07
CA SER A 202 12.70 -2.90 7.65
C SER A 202 13.86 -3.68 8.22
N CYS A 203 15.05 -3.47 7.64
CA CYS A 203 16.32 -3.96 8.16
C CYS A 203 17.05 -2.91 9.01
N LEU A 204 16.53 -1.68 9.06
CA LEU A 204 17.14 -0.61 9.83
C LEU A 204 16.87 -0.80 11.33
N PRO A 205 17.88 -0.60 12.19
CA PRO A 205 17.70 -0.75 13.63
C PRO A 205 16.67 0.27 14.12
N GLU A 206 15.79 -0.19 14.99
CA GLU A 206 14.89 0.68 15.74
C GLU A 206 15.59 1.22 16.98
N VAL A 207 15.11 2.36 17.43
CA VAL A 207 15.60 3.03 18.61
C VAL A 207 14.44 3.12 19.58
N SER A 208 14.64 2.64 20.80
CA SER A 208 13.68 2.81 21.89
C SER A 208 14.09 4.02 22.73
N VAL A 209 13.09 4.75 23.21
CA VAL A 209 13.30 5.84 24.15
C VAL A 209 12.56 5.50 25.42
N ASN A 210 13.29 5.46 26.53
CA ASN A 210 12.69 5.31 27.85
C ASN A 210 11.89 6.58 28.17
N MET A 211 10.57 6.47 28.30
CA MET A 211 9.71 7.64 28.52
C MET A 211 9.91 8.31 29.89
N VAL A 212 10.52 7.61 30.85
CA VAL A 212 10.78 8.13 32.20
C VAL A 212 12.15 8.80 32.27
N THR A 213 13.19 8.18 31.71
CA THR A 213 14.57 8.70 31.77
C THR A 213 14.96 9.53 30.55
N GLY A 214 14.18 9.49 29.47
CA GLY A 214 14.52 10.08 28.18
C GLY A 214 15.63 9.34 27.43
N GLU A 215 16.18 8.27 28.02
CA GLU A 215 17.35 7.58 27.50
C GLU A 215 17.03 6.83 26.21
N VAL A 216 17.88 7.04 25.21
CA VAL A 216 17.79 6.43 23.89
C VAL A 216 18.65 5.18 23.86
N SER A 217 18.03 4.03 23.63
CA SER A 217 18.72 2.76 23.51
C SER A 217 18.50 2.15 22.13
N PRO A 218 19.55 1.68 21.43
CA PRO A 218 19.37 0.92 20.22
C PRO A 218 18.66 -0.40 20.56
N VAL A 219 17.55 -0.67 19.88
CA VAL A 219 16.92 -1.98 19.95
C VAL A 219 17.73 -2.90 19.05
N ARG A 220 18.33 -3.96 19.61
CA ARG A 220 18.85 -5.05 18.77
C ARG A 220 17.67 -5.64 18.01
N GLY A 221 17.58 -5.32 16.72
CA GLY A 221 16.52 -5.83 15.86
C GLY A 221 16.79 -7.29 15.50
N ALA A 222 15.72 -8.06 15.32
CA ALA A 222 15.80 -9.47 14.91
C ALA A 222 16.66 -9.69 13.65
N VAL A 223 16.73 -8.71 12.73
CA VAL A 223 17.62 -8.75 11.57
C VAL A 223 19.10 -8.69 11.97
N ALA A 224 19.47 -7.82 12.91
CA ALA A 224 20.86 -7.74 13.38
C ALA A 224 21.28 -9.04 14.07
N GLU A 225 20.39 -9.65 14.85
CA GLU A 225 20.65 -10.92 15.52
C GLU A 225 20.73 -12.09 14.54
N ALA A 226 19.75 -12.23 13.65
CA ALA A 226 19.70 -13.33 12.68
C ALA A 226 20.85 -13.27 11.68
N PHE A 227 21.20 -12.07 11.21
CA PHE A 227 22.17 -11.91 10.13
C PHE A 227 23.57 -11.51 10.60
N PHE A 228 23.75 -10.92 11.78
CA PHE A 228 25.04 -10.33 12.21
C PHE A 228 25.46 -10.67 13.65
N ALA A 229 24.87 -11.68 14.31
CA ALA A 229 25.25 -12.06 15.67
C ALA A 229 26.73 -12.47 15.83
N ASP A 230 27.34 -13.07 14.80
CA ASP A 230 28.75 -13.47 14.86
C ASP A 230 29.67 -12.31 14.52
N GLY A 231 30.37 -11.77 15.52
CA GLY A 231 31.26 -10.62 15.37
C GLY A 231 32.55 -10.86 14.58
N LEU A 232 32.88 -12.13 14.25
CA LEU A 232 34.13 -12.51 13.57
C LEU A 232 33.88 -13.06 12.16
N ARG A 233 33.25 -12.27 11.29
CA ARG A 233 33.01 -12.63 9.88
C ARG A 233 34.09 -12.08 8.97
N ARG A 234 34.51 -12.87 7.97
CA ARG A 234 35.38 -12.36 6.90
C ARG A 234 34.64 -11.29 6.11
N ARG A 235 35.37 -10.33 5.53
CA ARG A 235 34.75 -9.23 4.75
C ARG A 235 33.80 -9.72 3.66
N GLY A 236 34.15 -10.83 2.99
CA GLY A 236 33.29 -11.44 1.97
C GLY A 236 31.96 -11.96 2.52
N ASP A 237 31.99 -12.59 3.70
CA ASP A 237 30.79 -13.10 4.36
C ASP A 237 29.86 -11.94 4.77
N ILE A 238 30.41 -10.84 5.28
CA ILE A 238 29.65 -9.61 5.60
C ILE A 238 29.01 -9.03 4.34
N ALA A 239 29.77 -8.90 3.25
CA ALA A 239 29.27 -8.34 2.00
C ALA A 239 28.10 -9.17 1.42
N HIS A 240 28.23 -10.50 1.44
CA HIS A 240 27.17 -11.41 1.04
C HIS A 240 25.92 -11.25 1.91
N THR A 241 26.07 -11.25 3.25
CA THR A 241 24.96 -11.03 4.18
C THR A 241 24.26 -9.70 3.92
N VAL A 242 25.00 -8.61 3.71
CA VAL A 242 24.45 -7.30 3.40
C VAL A 242 23.65 -7.33 2.09
N GLU A 243 24.14 -8.02 1.06
CA GLU A 243 23.40 -8.12 -0.21
C GLU A 243 22.12 -8.94 -0.06
N THR A 244 22.14 -10.04 0.71
CA THR A 244 20.93 -10.82 1.03
C THR A 244 19.87 -9.95 1.71
N VAL A 245 20.26 -9.18 2.73
CA VAL A 245 19.34 -8.28 3.45
C VAL A 245 18.80 -7.19 2.53
N ARG A 246 19.64 -6.62 1.65
CA ARG A 246 19.22 -5.63 0.65
C ARG A 246 18.24 -6.22 -0.37
N ALA A 247 18.50 -7.43 -0.85
CA ALA A 247 17.60 -8.12 -1.77
C ALA A 247 16.22 -8.35 -1.13
N SER A 248 16.18 -8.78 0.13
CA SER A 248 14.95 -8.92 0.91
C SER A 248 14.20 -7.58 1.07
N LEU A 249 14.92 -6.51 1.45
CA LEU A 249 14.33 -5.16 1.57
C LEU A 249 13.75 -4.67 0.22
N ARG A 250 14.47 -4.83 -0.89
CA ARG A 250 14.01 -4.44 -2.24
C ARG A 250 12.75 -5.21 -2.61
N GLN A 251 12.70 -6.52 -2.39
CA GLN A 251 11.53 -7.34 -2.68
C GLN A 251 10.30 -6.87 -1.90
N MET A 252 10.49 -6.56 -0.61
CA MET A 252 9.42 -6.02 0.23
C MET A 252 8.95 -4.66 -0.29
N GLN A 253 9.85 -3.72 -0.63
CA GLN A 253 9.50 -2.40 -1.16
C GLN A 253 8.77 -2.46 -2.51
N LEU A 254 9.14 -3.40 -3.39
CA LEU A 254 8.42 -3.67 -4.64
C LEU A 254 6.99 -4.16 -4.35
N THR A 255 6.84 -5.06 -3.39
CA THR A 255 5.55 -5.61 -2.96
C THR A 255 4.65 -4.51 -2.33
N LEU A 256 5.22 -3.64 -1.50
CA LEU A 256 4.53 -2.46 -0.97
C LEU A 256 4.07 -1.52 -2.08
N THR A 257 4.96 -1.21 -3.02
CA THR A 257 4.65 -0.34 -4.16
C THR A 257 3.50 -0.92 -4.99
N GLN A 258 3.50 -2.23 -5.24
CA GLN A 258 2.41 -2.91 -5.92
C GLN A 258 1.09 -2.81 -5.13
N SER A 259 1.14 -3.04 -3.81
CA SER A 259 -0.04 -2.94 -2.94
C SER A 259 -0.66 -1.54 -3.00
N VAL A 260 0.15 -0.50 -2.90
CA VAL A 260 -0.31 0.88 -3.03
C VAL A 260 -0.87 1.16 -4.43
N LYS A 261 -0.22 0.69 -5.50
CA LYS A 261 -0.75 0.81 -6.87
C LYS A 261 -2.13 0.15 -7.01
N LEU A 262 -2.40 -0.96 -6.33
CA LEU A 262 -3.70 -1.60 -6.33
C LEU A 262 -4.76 -0.74 -5.62
N LEU A 263 -4.44 -0.19 -4.45
CA LEU A 263 -5.33 0.73 -3.73
C LEU A 263 -5.66 1.98 -4.54
N LEU A 264 -4.68 2.54 -5.26
CA LEU A 264 -4.85 3.74 -6.09
C LEU A 264 -5.76 3.51 -7.32
N LYS A 265 -6.11 2.27 -7.67
CA LYS A 265 -7.07 1.98 -8.76
C LYS A 265 -8.51 2.34 -8.37
N ASP A 266 -8.83 2.28 -7.08
CA ASP A 266 -10.12 2.67 -6.55
C ASP A 266 -10.11 4.19 -6.27
N LYS A 267 -11.02 4.94 -6.90
CA LYS A 267 -11.06 6.40 -6.77
C LYS A 267 -11.35 6.87 -5.35
N ASP A 268 -12.18 6.13 -4.61
CA ASP A 268 -12.54 6.49 -3.25
C ASP A 268 -11.35 6.26 -2.31
N ALA A 269 -10.60 5.16 -2.53
CA ALA A 269 -9.39 4.88 -1.76
C ALA A 269 -8.21 5.77 -2.16
N GLN A 270 -8.11 6.14 -3.44
CA GLN A 270 -7.01 6.93 -4.01
C GLN A 270 -6.79 8.22 -3.23
N GLU A 271 -7.85 9.00 -3.00
CA GLU A 271 -7.75 10.26 -2.27
C GLU A 271 -7.32 10.04 -0.82
N LYS A 272 -7.82 8.97 -0.18
CA LYS A 272 -7.46 8.63 1.20
C LYS A 272 -6.01 8.18 1.33
N VAL A 273 -5.48 7.45 0.35
CA VAL A 273 -4.06 7.05 0.31
C VAL A 273 -3.16 8.27 0.17
N PHE A 274 -3.49 9.22 -0.71
CA PHE A 274 -2.70 10.44 -0.84
C PHE A 274 -2.78 11.32 0.42
N ASN A 275 -3.96 11.43 1.02
CA ASN A 275 -4.13 12.09 2.32
C ASN A 275 -3.31 11.40 3.42
N TRP A 276 -3.26 10.07 3.44
CA TRP A 276 -2.42 9.31 4.36
C TRP A 276 -0.94 9.67 4.22
N PHE A 277 -0.42 9.73 2.99
CA PHE A 277 0.96 10.18 2.75
C PHE A 277 1.20 11.62 3.23
N SER A 278 0.22 12.52 3.02
CA SER A 278 0.31 13.88 3.53
C SER A 278 0.43 13.91 5.05
N VAL A 279 -0.47 13.21 5.75
CA VAL A 279 -0.44 13.10 7.22
C VAL A 279 0.88 12.51 7.72
N VAL A 280 1.42 11.50 7.03
CA VAL A 280 2.74 10.91 7.37
C VAL A 280 3.85 11.96 7.31
N LEU A 281 3.89 12.75 6.25
CA LEU A 281 4.94 13.76 6.05
C LEU A 281 4.77 14.93 7.03
N GLU A 282 3.56 15.45 7.20
CA GLU A 282 3.25 16.52 8.17
C GLU A 282 3.60 16.09 9.60
N ALA A 283 3.21 14.88 10.01
CA ALA A 283 3.50 14.39 11.36
C ALA A 283 5.02 14.21 11.62
N ASN A 284 5.82 14.04 10.56
CA ASN A 284 7.26 13.88 10.63
C ASN A 284 8.06 15.15 10.26
N GLU A 285 7.39 16.30 10.09
CA GLU A 285 8.02 17.58 9.75
C GLU A 285 9.18 17.93 10.71
N ILE A 286 9.05 17.59 11.99
CA ILE A 286 10.07 17.84 13.02
C ILE A 286 11.44 17.27 12.66
N ARG A 287 11.49 16.18 11.89
CA ARG A 287 12.74 15.52 11.48
C ARG A 287 13.59 16.35 10.52
N SER A 288 12.99 17.35 9.87
CA SER A 288 13.70 18.31 9.01
C SER A 288 14.41 19.42 9.79
N LYS A 289 14.07 19.59 11.08
CA LYS A 289 14.54 20.69 11.91
C LYS A 289 15.81 20.26 12.65
N GLU A 290 16.76 21.19 12.79
CA GLU A 290 18.04 20.93 13.49
C GLU A 290 17.81 20.42 14.92
N VAL A 291 16.77 20.92 15.59
CA VAL A 291 16.34 20.52 16.94
C VAL A 291 16.11 19.00 17.08
N TYR A 292 15.77 18.30 16.00
CA TYR A 292 15.56 16.85 16.02
C TYR A 292 16.80 16.07 16.47
N GLN A 293 18.01 16.55 16.13
CA GLN A 293 19.26 15.87 16.45
C GLN A 293 19.63 15.97 17.93
N TYR A 294 19.03 16.90 18.67
CA TYR A 294 19.42 17.23 20.05
C TYR A 294 18.37 16.83 21.09
N HIS A 295 17.21 16.32 20.67
CA HIS A 295 16.09 16.05 21.55
C HIS A 295 15.49 14.65 21.34
N ASP A 296 15.92 13.73 22.20
CA ASP A 296 15.52 12.33 22.20
C ASP A 296 14.01 12.09 22.28
N HIS A 297 13.29 12.95 23.01
CA HIS A 297 11.82 12.88 23.09
C HIS A 297 11.12 13.20 21.77
N LEU A 298 11.75 13.95 20.85
CA LEU A 298 11.22 14.20 19.50
C LEU A 298 11.41 12.98 18.61
N ALA A 299 12.53 12.28 18.75
CA ALA A 299 12.75 10.99 18.10
C ALA A 299 11.72 9.95 18.56
N ALA A 300 11.39 9.92 19.86
CA ALA A 300 10.36 9.03 20.42
C ALA A 300 8.95 9.27 19.84
N ARG A 301 8.66 10.51 19.43
CA ARG A 301 7.37 10.93 18.85
C ARG A 301 7.37 10.94 17.32
N SER A 302 8.48 10.55 16.69
CA SER A 302 8.61 10.47 15.23
C SER A 302 8.41 9.04 14.75
N SER A 303 8.10 8.88 13.47
CA SER A 303 8.07 7.54 12.87
C SER A 303 9.49 6.95 12.78
N SER A 304 9.58 5.62 12.74
CA SER A 304 10.85 4.92 12.58
C SER A 304 11.54 5.23 11.25
N ASN A 305 12.88 5.12 11.22
CA ASN A 305 13.66 5.31 10.00
C ASN A 305 13.26 4.28 8.92
N GLY A 306 13.03 3.03 9.32
CA GLY A 306 12.59 1.96 8.43
C GLY A 306 11.28 2.29 7.72
N PHE A 307 10.29 2.76 8.48
CA PHE A 307 9.02 3.21 7.95
C PHE A 307 9.17 4.32 6.91
N LEU A 308 9.89 5.40 7.24
CA LEU A 308 10.07 6.54 6.33
C LEU A 308 10.88 6.21 5.08
N MET A 309 11.87 5.32 5.19
CA MET A 309 12.62 4.84 4.02
C MET A 309 11.74 4.03 3.08
N ASN A 310 10.79 3.26 3.60
CA ASN A 310 9.82 2.55 2.78
C ASN A 310 8.79 3.51 2.15
N VAL A 311 8.36 4.54 2.89
CA VAL A 311 7.51 5.62 2.33
C VAL A 311 8.21 6.27 1.13
N LEU A 312 9.48 6.66 1.29
CA LEU A 312 10.28 7.22 0.21
C LEU A 312 10.39 6.27 -0.99
N ALA A 313 10.75 5.00 -0.75
CA ALA A 313 10.89 4.01 -1.81
C ALA A 313 9.59 3.82 -2.61
N VAL A 314 8.45 3.75 -1.93
CA VAL A 314 7.14 3.63 -2.60
C VAL A 314 6.79 4.87 -3.40
N LEU A 315 6.99 6.08 -2.85
CA LEU A 315 6.74 7.33 -3.57
C LEU A 315 7.59 7.41 -4.85
N ILE A 316 8.87 7.04 -4.79
CA ILE A 316 9.73 6.93 -5.99
C ILE A 316 9.16 5.90 -6.98
N GLY A 317 8.75 4.72 -6.51
CA GLY A 317 8.17 3.66 -7.34
C GLY A 317 6.81 4.02 -7.98
N LEU A 318 6.06 4.95 -7.38
CA LEU A 318 4.85 5.53 -7.95
C LEU A 318 5.17 6.58 -9.03
N CYS A 319 6.30 7.28 -8.90
CA CYS A 319 6.75 8.29 -9.86
C CYS A 319 7.43 7.71 -11.10
N ALA A 320 8.05 6.53 -10.98
CA ALA A 320 8.79 5.88 -12.06
C ALA A 320 8.09 5.87 -13.45
N PRO A 321 6.76 5.65 -13.58
CA PRO A 321 6.10 5.62 -14.89
C PRO A 321 6.09 6.97 -15.65
N PHE A 322 6.34 8.09 -14.97
CA PHE A 322 6.32 9.43 -15.58
C PHE A 322 7.61 10.23 -15.38
N ILE A 323 8.61 9.66 -14.69
CA ILE A 323 9.98 10.18 -14.60
C ILE A 323 10.87 9.26 -15.43
N ASP A 324 10.70 9.33 -16.75
CA ASP A 324 11.50 8.59 -17.72
C ASP A 324 12.63 9.51 -18.23
N PRO A 325 13.91 9.20 -17.96
CA PRO A 325 15.03 10.02 -18.43
C PRO A 325 15.10 10.08 -19.96
N ASP A 326 14.56 9.07 -20.66
CA ASP A 326 14.56 9.00 -22.11
C ASP A 326 13.37 9.76 -22.74
N ASP A 327 12.37 10.16 -21.94
CA ASP A 327 11.19 10.88 -22.39
C ASP A 327 10.77 12.02 -21.43
N PRO A 328 11.53 13.13 -21.41
CA PRO A 328 11.22 14.28 -20.54
C PRO A 328 9.87 14.93 -20.87
N LYS A 329 9.29 14.70 -22.07
CA LYS A 329 7.98 15.26 -22.42
C LYS A 329 6.86 14.66 -21.58
N LYS A 330 6.97 13.38 -21.19
CA LYS A 330 6.02 12.74 -20.26
C LYS A 330 6.01 13.42 -18.90
N LEU A 331 7.18 13.82 -18.39
CA LEU A 331 7.31 14.51 -17.11
C LEU A 331 6.50 15.82 -17.11
N HIS A 332 6.77 16.69 -18.09
CA HIS A 332 6.13 18.00 -18.19
C HIS A 332 4.61 17.91 -18.42
N ALA A 333 4.12 16.86 -19.09
CA ALA A 333 2.69 16.68 -19.33
C ALA A 333 1.91 16.16 -18.11
N LYS A 334 2.59 15.55 -17.12
CA LYS A 334 1.96 14.87 -15.98
C LYS A 334 2.12 15.63 -14.67
N ILE A 335 3.14 16.46 -14.52
CA ILE A 335 3.40 17.23 -13.31
C ILE A 335 2.87 18.64 -13.47
N ASP A 336 1.93 19.01 -12.60
CA ASP A 336 1.42 20.38 -12.52
C ASP A 336 2.39 21.27 -11.74
N SER A 337 3.00 22.22 -12.43
CA SER A 337 3.93 23.20 -11.83
C SER A 337 3.25 24.15 -10.82
N THR A 338 1.92 24.24 -10.84
CA THR A 338 1.14 25.08 -9.93
C THR A 338 0.68 24.36 -8.67
N PHE A 339 1.01 23.07 -8.52
CA PHE A 339 0.56 22.24 -7.40
C PHE A 339 0.85 22.85 -6.01
N LEU A 340 2.02 23.45 -5.82
CA LEU A 340 2.43 24.07 -4.55
C LEU A 340 1.72 25.40 -4.24
N LEU A 341 0.97 25.97 -5.20
CA LEU A 341 0.12 27.14 -4.96
C LEU A 341 -1.19 26.77 -4.27
N SER A 342 -1.53 25.48 -4.21
CA SER A 342 -2.72 24.96 -3.52
C SER A 342 -2.36 24.46 -2.13
N THR A 343 -3.24 24.71 -1.17
CA THR A 343 -3.16 24.15 0.20
C THR A 343 -3.97 22.86 0.36
N HIS A 344 -4.45 22.26 -0.73
CA HIS A 344 -5.37 21.12 -0.67
C HIS A 344 -4.76 19.85 -0.05
N ARG A 345 -3.47 19.55 -0.36
CA ARG A 345 -2.78 18.35 0.16
C ARG A 345 -1.63 18.67 1.11
N PHE A 346 -0.89 19.74 0.85
CA PHE A 346 0.23 20.18 1.65
C PHE A 346 0.12 21.67 1.88
N ASP A 347 0.35 22.08 3.12
CA ASP A 347 0.44 23.49 3.47
C ASP A 347 1.92 23.91 3.49
N MET A 348 2.38 24.49 2.38
CA MET A 348 3.76 24.96 2.22
C MET A 348 3.95 26.42 2.68
N SER A 349 2.95 27.02 3.34
CA SER A 349 2.99 28.44 3.72
C SER A 349 4.19 28.79 4.60
N LYS A 350 4.61 27.86 5.47
CA LYS A 350 5.73 28.04 6.42
C LYS A 350 7.10 27.69 5.86
N GLU A 351 7.14 27.03 4.70
CA GLU A 351 8.41 26.54 4.15
C GLU A 351 9.21 27.69 3.53
N THR A 352 10.54 27.59 3.61
CA THR A 352 11.42 28.59 2.97
C THR A 352 11.43 28.34 1.46
N LYS A 353 11.08 29.37 0.68
CA LYS A 353 10.97 29.29 -0.78
C LYS A 353 12.33 29.57 -1.42
N VAL A 354 12.60 28.95 -2.58
CA VAL A 354 13.92 29.01 -3.23
C VAL A 354 14.29 30.43 -3.68
N VAL A 355 13.36 31.14 -4.35
CA VAL A 355 13.58 32.50 -4.89
C VAL A 355 12.27 33.31 -4.84
N ALA A 356 11.59 33.31 -3.69
CA ALA A 356 10.36 34.09 -3.53
C ALA A 356 10.15 34.45 -2.05
N SER A 357 9.64 35.65 -1.81
CA SER A 357 9.10 36.04 -0.50
C SER A 357 7.63 35.63 -0.36
N ASP A 358 7.13 35.59 0.88
CA ASP A 358 5.74 35.26 1.17
C ASP A 358 4.76 36.24 0.49
N ASP A 359 5.13 37.51 0.44
CA ASP A 359 4.35 38.56 -0.24
C ASP A 359 4.27 38.32 -1.75
N GLU A 360 5.35 37.84 -2.38
CA GLU A 360 5.36 37.50 -3.81
C GLU A 360 4.48 36.28 -4.11
N VAL A 361 4.56 35.25 -3.27
CA VAL A 361 3.72 34.05 -3.40
C VAL A 361 2.25 34.37 -3.16
N ALA A 362 1.94 35.19 -2.15
CA ALA A 362 0.58 35.63 -1.86
C ALA A 362 -0.05 36.37 -3.05
N ARG A 363 0.74 37.17 -3.78
CA ARG A 363 0.28 37.78 -5.03
C ARG A 363 -0.04 36.72 -6.09
N TRP A 364 0.75 35.66 -6.23
CA TRP A 364 0.49 34.61 -7.24
C TRP A 364 -0.78 33.80 -6.99
N ILE A 365 -1.16 33.60 -5.73
CA ILE A 365 -2.31 32.79 -5.30
C ILE A 365 -3.64 33.57 -5.43
N ASP A 366 -3.63 34.91 -5.39
CA ASP A 366 -4.85 35.73 -5.51
C ASP A 366 -5.56 35.50 -6.87
N PRO A 367 -6.83 35.02 -6.89
CA PRO A 367 -7.61 34.83 -8.11
C PRO A 367 -7.73 36.09 -8.99
N ARG A 368 -7.64 37.29 -8.40
CA ARG A 368 -7.65 38.58 -9.10
C ARG A 368 -6.38 38.80 -9.93
N ASN A 369 -5.33 38.02 -9.69
CA ASN A 369 -4.03 38.15 -10.33
C ASN A 369 -3.87 37.28 -11.58
N GLN A 370 -4.84 36.43 -11.93
CA GLN A 370 -4.79 35.62 -13.18
C GLN A 370 -4.64 36.48 -14.44
N ALA A 371 -5.34 37.63 -14.50
CA ALA A 371 -5.21 38.59 -15.60
C ALA A 371 -3.81 39.23 -15.65
N ARG A 372 -3.20 39.47 -14.49
CA ARG A 372 -1.87 40.07 -14.38
C ARG A 372 -0.75 39.07 -14.70
N ILE A 373 -0.94 37.79 -14.36
CA ILE A 373 -0.07 36.68 -14.76
C ILE A 373 -0.11 36.48 -16.28
N GLN A 374 -1.29 36.58 -16.90
CA GLN A 374 -1.42 36.57 -18.36
C GLN A 374 -0.73 37.77 -19.01
N GLN A 375 -0.88 38.97 -18.46
CA GLN A 375 -0.18 40.17 -18.92
C GLN A 375 1.34 40.06 -18.79
N TYR A 376 1.86 39.51 -17.68
CA TYR A 376 3.29 39.30 -17.50
C TYR A 376 3.85 38.28 -18.50
N ARG A 377 3.13 37.18 -18.77
CA ARG A 377 3.50 36.21 -19.81
C ARG A 377 3.51 36.84 -21.21
N GLN A 378 2.52 37.68 -21.52
CA GLN A 378 2.48 38.42 -22.78
C GLN A 378 3.63 39.42 -22.90
N ALA A 379 3.98 40.11 -21.82
CA ALA A 379 5.11 41.04 -21.78
C ALA A 379 6.46 40.33 -21.94
N GLN A 380 6.65 39.16 -21.31
CA GLN A 380 7.86 38.34 -21.50
C GLN A 380 7.95 37.80 -22.93
N ALA A 381 6.85 37.28 -23.49
CA ALA A 381 6.81 36.81 -24.88
C ALA A 381 7.09 37.96 -25.88
N ALA A 382 6.59 39.17 -25.61
CA ALA A 382 6.88 40.35 -26.41
C ALA A 382 8.35 40.80 -26.28
N ALA A 383 8.94 40.70 -25.09
CA ALA A 383 10.35 41.01 -24.86
C ALA A 383 11.29 39.99 -25.54
N GLU A 384 10.94 38.69 -25.52
CA GLU A 384 11.66 37.65 -26.26
C GLU A 384 11.50 37.80 -27.78
N ALA A 385 10.31 38.15 -28.26
CA ALA A 385 10.07 38.44 -29.67
C ALA A 385 10.88 39.67 -30.13
N ALA A 386 10.93 40.73 -29.33
CA ALA A 386 11.75 41.91 -29.61
C ALA A 386 13.25 41.59 -29.59
N ARG A 387 13.71 40.71 -28.68
CA ARG A 387 15.09 40.24 -28.62
C ARG A 387 15.46 39.36 -29.82
N ASN A 388 14.53 38.58 -30.35
CA ASN A 388 14.71 37.77 -31.56
C ASN A 388 14.60 38.60 -32.84
N ALA A 389 13.77 39.64 -32.87
CA ALA A 389 13.67 40.60 -33.98
C ALA A 389 14.91 41.52 -34.09
N GLY A 390 15.68 41.67 -33.01
CA GLY A 390 16.92 42.42 -32.97
C GLY A 390 18.17 41.66 -33.45
N LYS A 391 18.05 40.37 -33.84
CA LYS A 391 19.13 39.66 -34.52
C LYS A 391 19.02 39.91 -36.03
N PRO A 392 20.04 40.51 -36.68
CA PRO A 392 20.06 40.61 -38.14
C PRO A 392 19.98 39.20 -38.74
N ALA A 393 19.15 39.03 -39.76
CA ALA A 393 19.13 37.81 -40.56
C ALA A 393 20.55 37.59 -41.12
N GLU A 394 21.17 36.45 -40.78
CA GLU A 394 22.35 35.98 -41.50
C GLU A 394 21.98 35.89 -42.98
N ALA A 395 22.64 36.74 -43.78
CA ALA A 395 22.47 36.77 -45.22
C ALA A 395 22.84 35.39 -45.82
N PRO A 396 22.09 34.90 -46.82
CA PRO A 396 22.42 33.64 -47.45
C PRO A 396 23.78 33.77 -48.16
N SER A 397 24.67 32.79 -47.94
CA SER A 397 25.96 32.73 -48.62
C SER A 397 25.75 32.52 -50.12
N ALA A 398 26.02 33.56 -50.91
CA ALA A 398 26.11 33.47 -52.35
C ALA A 398 27.50 32.94 -52.74
N SER A 399 27.61 31.63 -52.90
CA SER A 399 28.66 31.01 -53.72
C SER A 399 27.99 30.03 -54.69
N GLU A 400 27.35 30.56 -55.73
CA GLU A 400 27.10 29.86 -56.99
C GLU A 400 26.57 30.86 -58.03
N ALA A 401 27.13 30.77 -59.24
CA ALA A 401 26.80 31.49 -60.49
C ALA A 401 27.35 32.93 -60.68
N ASN A 402 28.58 33.00 -61.19
CA ASN A 402 28.93 33.89 -62.30
C ASN A 402 29.89 33.14 -63.25
N GLU A 403 29.34 32.27 -64.08
CA GLU A 403 29.91 31.87 -65.37
C GLU A 403 28.91 32.34 -66.44
N GLU A 404 29.42 32.91 -67.53
CA GLU A 404 28.72 33.60 -68.64
C GLU A 404 28.38 35.09 -68.36
N GLY A 405 28.95 36.13 -69.00
CA GLY A 405 29.96 36.29 -70.04
C GLY A 405 29.94 37.75 -70.57
N GLU A 406 31.11 38.41 -70.68
CA GLU A 406 31.41 39.49 -71.65
C GLU A 406 32.23 38.81 -72.76
N VAL A 407 31.74 38.67 -73.99
CA VAL A 407 31.64 39.65 -75.10
C VAL A 407 33.00 40.24 -75.50
N GLU A 408 33.39 39.89 -76.73
CA GLU A 408 34.45 40.48 -77.59
C GLU A 408 35.90 40.55 -77.08
#